data_AF-A0A1Q5L9S3-F1
#
_entry.id   AF-A0A1Q5L9S3-F1
#
_cell.length_a   1.000
_cell.length_b   1.000
_cell.length_c   1.000
_cell.angle_alpha   90.00
_cell.angle_beta   90.00
_cell.angle_gamma   90.00
#
_symmetry.space_group_name_H-M   'P 1'
#
loop_
_entity.id
_entity.type
_entity.pdbx_description
1 polymer ?
#
loop_
_entity_poly.entity_id
_entity_poly.type
_entity_poly.pdbx_seq_one_letter_code
_entity_poly.pdbx_strand_id
1 'polypeptide(L)'
;MPLLDKVPPVAGVVGRPRRRPDMLFADRGYDHDKYRRLLRERGIRPVIAERGQPHGSGLGIFRWVVERTISWLHGFRRLRTRWERRDDIHEAFLGLATCLITHRHVQRLC
;
A
#
# COMPACT_ATOMS: atom_id res chain seq x y z
N MET A 1 -11.76 9.65 -0.49
CA MET A 1 -10.49 9.17 -1.07
C MET A 1 -10.72 7.71 -1.37
N PRO A 2 -11.08 7.34 -2.61
CA PRO A 2 -11.68 6.03 -2.89
C PRO A 2 -10.89 4.82 -2.37
N LEU A 3 -9.56 4.91 -2.36
CA LEU A 3 -8.68 3.87 -1.78
C LEU A 3 -8.91 3.69 -0.27
N LEU A 4 -8.85 4.77 0.50
CA LEU A 4 -9.01 4.74 1.96
C LEU A 4 -10.42 4.31 2.38
N ASP A 5 -11.41 4.64 1.57
CA ASP A 5 -12.81 4.30 1.83
C ASP A 5 -13.06 2.78 1.62
N LYS A 6 -12.16 2.08 0.92
CA LYS A 6 -12.17 0.62 0.69
C LYS A 6 -11.30 -0.18 1.64
N VAL A 7 -10.51 0.46 2.51
CA VAL A 7 -9.66 -0.24 3.48
C VAL A 7 -10.56 -1.02 4.44
N PRO A 8 -10.41 -2.36 4.53
CA PRO A 8 -11.20 -3.13 5.48
C PRO A 8 -10.87 -2.70 6.92
N PRO A 9 -11.75 -2.96 7.89
CA PRO A 9 -11.44 -2.73 9.30
C PRO A 9 -10.06 -3.31 9.64
N VAL A 10 -9.23 -2.50 10.29
CA VAL A 10 -7.87 -2.90 10.66
C VAL A 10 -8.00 -3.95 11.76
N ALA A 11 -7.49 -5.16 11.49
CA ALA A 11 -7.42 -6.21 12.48
C ALA A 11 -6.63 -5.73 13.71
N GLY A 12 -7.12 -6.02 14.91
CA GLY A 12 -6.55 -5.50 16.15
C GLY A 12 -7.05 -6.25 17.39
N VAL A 13 -6.74 -5.69 18.55
CA VAL A 13 -7.09 -6.24 19.87
C VAL A 13 -8.61 -6.39 20.02
N VAL A 14 -9.05 -7.39 20.80
CA VAL A 14 -10.45 -7.63 21.14
C VAL A 14 -11.10 -6.33 21.66
N GLY A 15 -12.13 -5.85 20.96
CA GLY A 15 -12.78 -4.57 21.21
C GLY A 15 -13.53 -4.04 19.99
N ARG A 16 -13.99 -2.78 20.03
CA ARG A 16 -14.71 -2.16 18.90
C ARG A 16 -13.78 -2.15 17.66
N PRO A 17 -14.18 -2.76 16.52
CA PRO A 17 -13.32 -2.85 15.35
C PRO A 17 -12.83 -1.47 14.91
N ARG A 18 -11.50 -1.31 14.84
CA ARG A 18 -10.89 -0.10 14.32
C ARG A 18 -11.17 -0.03 12.83
N ARG A 19 -11.91 0.99 12.39
CA ARG A 19 -12.27 1.12 10.96
C ARG A 19 -11.17 1.79 10.13
N ARG A 20 -10.17 2.41 10.75
CA ARG A 20 -9.15 3.24 10.08
C ARG A 20 -7.78 3.16 10.77
N PRO A 21 -6.69 3.29 10.00
CA PRO A 21 -5.32 3.33 10.54
C PRO A 21 -5.04 4.64 11.29
N ASP A 22 -4.14 4.61 12.27
CA ASP A 22 -3.68 5.81 12.99
C ASP A 22 -2.93 6.79 12.09
N MET A 23 -2.18 6.26 11.13
CA MET A 23 -1.24 7.01 10.32
C MET A 23 -1.26 6.49 8.90
N LEU A 24 -1.08 7.39 7.93
CA LEU A 24 -0.90 7.04 6.53
C LEU A 24 0.42 7.61 6.04
N PHE A 25 1.31 6.71 5.63
CA PHE A 25 2.55 7.07 4.96
C PHE A 25 2.30 7.24 3.47
N ALA A 26 2.85 8.30 2.88
CA ALA A 26 2.78 8.51 1.44
C ALA A 26 4.04 9.19 0.90
N ASP A 27 4.29 8.94 -0.38
CA ASP A 27 5.40 9.54 -1.10
C ASP A 27 5.25 11.04 -1.29
N ARG A 28 6.37 11.68 -1.63
CA ARG A 28 6.47 13.11 -1.96
C ARG A 28 5.56 13.55 -3.10
N GLY A 29 5.17 12.64 -4.00
CA GLY A 29 4.18 12.92 -5.03
C GLY A 29 2.81 13.29 -4.47
N TYR A 30 2.52 12.92 -3.22
CA TYR A 30 1.28 13.23 -2.50
C TYR A 30 1.41 14.46 -1.59
N ASP A 31 2.49 15.24 -1.70
CA ASP A 31 2.72 16.44 -0.91
C ASP A 31 1.77 17.59 -1.33
N HIS A 32 0.50 17.47 -0.95
CA HIS A 32 -0.54 18.45 -1.21
C HIS A 32 -1.45 18.60 0.01
N ASP A 33 -1.77 19.85 0.37
CA ASP A 33 -2.59 20.16 1.55
C ASP A 33 -3.99 19.54 1.50
N LYS A 34 -4.54 19.37 0.29
CA LYS A 34 -5.79 18.65 0.07
C LYS A 34 -5.75 17.26 0.71
N TYR A 35 -4.66 16.52 0.51
CA TYR A 35 -4.53 15.15 1.05
C TYR A 35 -4.31 15.16 2.56
N ARG A 36 -3.51 16.09 3.09
CA ARG A 36 -3.34 16.25 4.55
C ARG A 36 -4.67 16.56 5.24
N ARG A 37 -5.49 17.45 4.67
CA ARG A 37 -6.81 17.82 5.20
C ARG A 37 -7.78 16.63 5.19
N LEU A 38 -7.90 15.96 4.04
CA LEU A 38 -8.76 14.78 3.89
C LEU A 38 -8.39 13.63 4.84
N LEU A 39 -7.12 13.49 5.19
CA LEU A 39 -6.65 12.50 6.16
C LEU A 39 -6.99 12.92 7.60
N ARG A 40 -6.75 14.18 7.97
CA ARG A 40 -7.09 14.72 9.30
C ARG A 40 -8.59 14.67 9.58
N GLU A 41 -9.44 15.02 8.60
CA GLU A 41 -10.90 14.87 8.68
C GLU A 41 -11.34 13.43 8.96
N ARG A 42 -10.52 12.46 8.55
CA ARG A 42 -10.77 11.03 8.77
C ARG A 42 -10.19 10.50 10.08
N GLY A 43 -9.54 11.35 10.88
CA GLY A 43 -8.82 10.98 12.09
C GLY A 43 -7.49 10.25 11.82
N ILE A 44 -6.95 10.35 10.60
CA ILE A 44 -5.72 9.68 10.18
C ILE A 44 -4.58 10.70 10.16
N ARG A 45 -3.47 10.40 10.83
CA ARG A 45 -2.28 11.26 10.81
C ARG A 45 -1.56 11.16 9.45
N PRO A 46 -1.45 12.26 8.68
CA PRO A 46 -0.70 12.24 7.43
C PRO A 46 0.81 12.22 7.72
N VAL A 47 1.52 11.21 7.23
CA VAL A 47 2.98 11.12 7.23
C VAL A 47 3.45 11.12 5.78
N ILE A 48 3.34 12.29 5.16
CA ILE A 48 3.66 12.49 3.74
C ILE A 48 5.01 13.17 3.64
N ALA A 49 5.92 12.62 2.82
CA ALA A 49 7.21 13.26 2.58
C ALA A 49 7.04 14.65 1.92
N GLU A 50 7.74 15.65 2.42
CA GLU A 50 7.70 17.00 1.85
C GLU A 50 8.57 17.11 0.59
N ARG A 51 8.12 17.94 -0.35
CA ARG A 51 8.81 18.28 -1.59
C ARG A 51 9.89 19.33 -1.30
N GLY A 52 11.03 19.20 -1.95
CA GLY A 52 12.16 20.13 -1.78
C GLY A 52 13.02 19.89 -0.54
N GLN A 53 12.53 19.14 0.44
CA GLN A 53 13.33 18.78 1.62
C GLN A 53 14.27 17.59 1.36
N PRO A 54 15.46 17.55 1.99
CA PRO A 54 16.31 16.36 1.98
C PRO A 54 15.55 15.15 2.54
N HIS A 55 15.97 13.93 2.17
CA HIS A 55 15.33 12.69 2.63
C HIS A 55 15.45 12.56 4.17
N GLY A 56 14.47 13.11 4.90
CA GLY A 56 14.55 13.23 6.36
C GLY A 56 13.58 12.33 7.14
N SER A 57 12.72 11.54 6.50
CA SER A 57 11.52 11.02 7.19
C SER A 57 11.60 9.59 7.71
N GLY A 58 12.75 8.90 7.64
CA GLY A 58 12.85 7.50 8.10
C GLY A 58 11.87 6.54 7.41
N LEU A 59 11.26 6.99 6.31
CA LEU A 59 10.24 6.27 5.57
C LEU A 59 10.73 4.91 5.09
N GLY A 60 12.03 4.75 4.84
CA GLY A 60 12.62 3.47 4.39
C GLY A 60 12.30 2.30 5.32
N ILE A 61 12.24 2.51 6.64
CA ILE A 61 11.92 1.45 7.62
C ILE A 61 10.48 0.95 7.43
N PHE A 62 9.55 1.87 7.18
CA PHE A 62 8.11 1.55 7.03
C PHE A 62 7.72 1.20 5.59
N ARG A 63 8.38 1.81 4.60
CA ARG A 63 8.15 1.60 3.15
C ARG A 63 8.63 0.25 2.68
N TRP A 64 9.67 -0.30 3.30
CA TRP A 64 10.28 -1.54 2.83
C TRP A 64 9.28 -2.69 2.70
N VAL A 65 8.24 -2.77 3.53
CA VAL A 65 7.20 -3.81 3.40
C VAL A 65 6.45 -3.67 2.07
N VAL A 66 6.12 -2.44 1.69
CA VAL A 66 5.45 -2.12 0.42
C VAL A 66 6.39 -2.40 -0.75
N GLU A 67 7.62 -1.88 -0.68
CA GLU A 67 8.63 -2.04 -1.74
C GLU A 67 9.02 -3.49 -1.98
N ARG A 68 9.18 -4.28 -0.91
CA ARG A 68 9.40 -5.73 -0.97
C ARG A 68 8.23 -6.43 -1.67
N THR A 69 7.00 -6.09 -1.30
CA THR A 69 5.80 -6.72 -1.89
C THR A 69 5.71 -6.40 -3.38
N ILE A 70 5.97 -5.15 -3.77
CA ILE A 70 6.06 -4.72 -5.17
C ILE A 70 7.18 -5.47 -5.90
N SER A 71 8.33 -5.67 -5.26
CA SER A 71 9.46 -6.43 -5.83
C SER A 71 9.06 -7.87 -6.16
N TRP A 72 8.30 -8.54 -5.29
CA TRP A 72 7.78 -9.89 -5.57
C TRP A 72 6.86 -9.91 -6.79
N LEU A 73 5.97 -8.93 -6.91
CA LEU A 73 5.09 -8.78 -8.09
C LEU A 73 5.92 -8.51 -9.36
N HIS A 74 6.94 -7.66 -9.27
CA HIS A 74 7.84 -7.33 -10.38
C HIS A 74 8.78 -8.48 -10.78
N GLY A 75 8.84 -9.56 -10.00
CA GLY A 75 9.45 -10.82 -10.40
C GLY A 75 8.70 -11.49 -11.55
N PHE A 76 7.39 -11.27 -11.65
CA PHE A 76 6.58 -11.71 -12.78
C PHE A 76 6.70 -10.68 -13.91
N ARG A 77 7.39 -11.03 -15.00
CA ARG A 77 7.68 -10.11 -16.13
C ARG A 77 6.44 -9.38 -16.66
N ARG A 78 5.28 -10.04 -16.69
CA ARG A 78 3.99 -9.46 -17.11
C ARG A 78 3.45 -8.37 -16.19
N LEU A 79 3.84 -8.36 -14.92
CA LEU A 79 3.44 -7.34 -13.94
C LEU A 79 4.50 -6.24 -13.76
N ARG A 80 5.76 -6.51 -14.09
CA ARG A 80 6.83 -5.50 -14.04
C ARG A 80 6.56 -4.32 -14.97
N THR A 81 6.15 -4.60 -16.19
CA THR A 81 5.76 -3.60 -17.18
C THR A 81 4.34 -3.88 -17.58
N ARG A 82 3.48 -2.86 -17.47
CA ARG A 82 2.08 -2.98 -17.83
C ARG A 82 1.92 -2.95 -19.35
N TRP A 83 1.87 -4.15 -19.96
CA TRP A 83 1.58 -4.32 -21.38
C TRP A 83 0.09 -4.45 -21.68
N GLU A 84 -0.69 -4.90 -20.70
CA GLU A 84 -2.12 -5.16 -20.87
C GLU A 84 -2.90 -3.85 -21.01
N ARG A 85 -3.61 -3.70 -22.13
CA ARG A 85 -4.43 -2.52 -22.41
C ARG A 85 -5.68 -2.46 -21.54
N ARG A 86 -6.23 -3.60 -21.15
CA ARG A 86 -7.42 -3.67 -20.31
C ARG A 86 -7.04 -3.83 -18.84
N ASP A 87 -7.78 -3.13 -17.98
CA ASP A 87 -7.56 -3.13 -16.52
C ASP A 87 -7.89 -4.50 -15.90
N ASP A 88 -8.93 -5.18 -16.39
CA ASP A 88 -9.39 -6.47 -15.88
C ASP A 88 -8.39 -7.61 -16.12
N ILE A 89 -7.73 -7.63 -17.28
CA ILE A 89 -6.66 -8.59 -17.57
C ILE A 89 -5.46 -8.35 -16.64
N HIS A 90 -5.10 -7.09 -16.40
CA HIS A 90 -4.01 -6.75 -15.49
C HIS A 90 -4.35 -7.15 -14.05
N GLU A 91 -5.58 -6.89 -13.61
CA GLU A 91 -6.09 -7.29 -12.29
C GLU A 91 -6.10 -8.81 -12.12
N ALA A 92 -6.48 -9.58 -13.16
CA ALA A 92 -6.42 -11.03 -13.13
C ALA A 92 -4.98 -11.56 -12.94
N PHE A 93 -3.99 -10.99 -13.62
CA PHE A 93 -2.59 -11.35 -13.40
C PHE A 93 -2.10 -10.97 -12.01
N LEU A 94 -2.53 -9.83 -11.48
CA LEU A 94 -2.21 -9.41 -10.11
C LEU A 94 -2.76 -10.42 -9.09
N GLY A 95 -4.01 -10.87 -9.28
CA GLY A 95 -4.63 -11.92 -8.47
C GLY A 95 -3.86 -13.24 -8.53
N LEU A 96 -3.55 -13.72 -9.74
CA LEU A 96 -2.77 -14.95 -9.94
C LEU A 96 -1.40 -14.89 -9.25
N ALA A 97 -0.67 -13.78 -9.42
CA ALA A 97 0.63 -13.59 -8.78
C ALA A 97 0.52 -13.62 -7.25
N THR A 98 -0.53 -13.02 -6.70
CA THR A 98 -0.79 -13.01 -5.25
C THR A 98 -1.07 -14.42 -4.72
N CYS A 99 -1.86 -15.22 -5.44
CA CYS A 99 -2.08 -16.64 -5.11
C CYS A 99 -0.77 -17.44 -5.13
N LEU A 100 0.09 -17.24 -6.12
CA LEU A 100 1.39 -17.95 -6.20
C LEU A 100 2.36 -17.53 -5.10
N ILE A 101 2.43 -16.24 -4.77
CA ILE A 101 3.29 -15.74 -3.68
C ILE A 101 2.82 -16.32 -2.35
N THR A 102 1.52 -16.21 -2.05
CA THR A 102 0.94 -16.72 -0.79
C THR A 102 1.09 -18.23 -0.67
N HIS A 103 0.84 -19.00 -1.74
CA HIS A 103 1.07 -20.45 -1.75
C HIS A 103 2.52 -20.82 -1.40
N ARG A 104 3.51 -20.16 -2.01
CA ARG A 104 4.93 -20.39 -1.71
C ARG A 104 5.28 -20.04 -0.26
N HIS A 105 4.62 -19.05 0.34
CA HIS A 105 4.82 -18.73 1.75
C HIS A 105 4.24 -19.82 2.66
N VAL A 106 3.03 -20.29 2.38
CA VAL A 106 2.39 -21.38 3.14
C VAL A 106 3.25 -22.65 3.08
N GLN A 107 3.74 -23.02 1.88
CA GLN A 107 4.63 -24.17 1.70
C GLN A 107 5.97 -24.08 2.44
N ARG A 108 6.41 -22.88 2.83
CA ARG A 108 7.64 -22.70 3.63
C ARG A 108 7.38 -22.76 5.13
N LEU A 109 6.13 -22.60 5.55
CA LEU A 109 5.71 -22.62 6.95
C LEU A 109 5.28 -24.03 7.40
N CYS A 110 4.84 -24.87 6.45
CA CYS A 110 4.60 -26.30 6.62
C CYS A 110 5.87 -27.10 6.33
#